data_AF-A0A6N6PZQ1-F1
#
_entry.id   AF-A0A6N6PZQ1-F1
#
_cell.length_a   1.000
_cell.length_b   1.000
_cell.length_c   1.000
_cell.angle_alpha   90.00
_cell.angle_beta   90.00
_cell.angle_gamma   90.00
#
_symmetry.space_group_name_H-M   'P 1'
#
loop_
_entity.id
_entity.type
_entity.pdbx_description
1 polymer ?
#
loop_
_entity_poly.entity_id
_entity_poly.type
_entity_poly.pdbx_seq_one_letter_code
_entity_poly.pdbx_strand_id
1 'polypeptide(L)'
;MKHKTKANSGQVRPEVSMPARLGLSGIKIILIALLVFGVAVVAGYFSSKKKASVQQDTYIPHAAKTLTFSQDVAPIIFNKCSSCHRAGQAGPFSLLTYQEVKERAKMIHEVLESGFMPPWLPAAGYARFVGDRSLTVEQKGVIQQWIAEGASEGPREAMPKLPQWPDEWELGPPDLVVSLPSTYNLPAEGKDIYRNFVVPIPGLENRYVRAVEFRPGNNKVVHHAFVEIDATRQSRFLTGDSQPPGFDGMELPPSVHMPMGQTLGWQPGKPVMQSQEGLSWLLEKRSDLVLQLHLHPSGKVEAVQPSVGFYFTDRPPTNTPYLLKLARYTIDIPAGQTDYTITNSYVLPVDVQLLRINPHCHYLGKKLEGWAVLPNGLRKELLLIKKWDFDWQGDYLYDQAIPLPKGTTLFMRFSFDNSTQNIHNPNQPPQRVQYGLQTTDEMGELWFQVLPRNRNDLEVLSKDFFGKFTRDSMESSLLKLQLNPQDAVSHAKVGSALFVLGRVEEAIQHFRTSISLDPTSPVPHSQLGAIYVRQKQLPQARAEFDAVVRLDPNDYEAHGNLGLIYMSLRLYGEAEMSFERALAINPEDKVARANLNAIRAARSGQR
;
A
#
# COMPACT_ATOMS: atom_id res chain seq x y z
N MET A 1 19.40 73.13 10.85
CA MET A 1 19.30 74.08 9.70
C MET A 1 17.92 73.87 9.05
N LYS A 2 17.12 74.86 8.53
CA LYS A 2 17.37 75.94 7.55
C LYS A 2 17.73 75.38 6.14
N HIS A 3 17.04 75.60 5.00
CA HIS A 3 15.75 76.25 4.58
C HIS A 3 15.07 75.35 3.50
N LYS A 4 13.78 75.38 3.09
CA LYS A 4 12.55 76.20 3.36
C LYS A 4 12.06 77.21 2.27
N THR A 5 11.85 76.78 1.02
CA THR A 5 11.07 77.45 -0.08
C THR A 5 10.35 76.36 -0.92
N LYS A 6 9.12 76.44 -1.48
CA LYS A 6 8.22 77.49 -2.07
C LYS A 6 8.62 78.02 -3.46
N ALA A 7 7.73 78.26 -4.45
CA ALA A 7 6.35 77.78 -4.73
C ALA A 7 5.82 78.26 -6.12
N ASN A 8 4.85 77.52 -6.69
CA ASN A 8 3.66 77.98 -7.47
C ASN A 8 3.77 78.62 -8.89
N SER A 9 3.05 78.04 -9.88
CA SER A 9 2.21 78.68 -10.94
C SER A 9 1.91 77.69 -12.09
N GLY A 10 0.71 77.63 -12.73
CA GLY A 10 -0.60 78.21 -12.42
C GLY A 10 -1.64 78.02 -13.56
N GLN A 11 -2.94 78.25 -13.29
CA GLN A 11 -4.05 78.44 -14.26
C GLN A 11 -4.47 77.22 -15.14
N VAL A 12 -5.71 77.04 -15.66
CA VAL A 12 -7.01 77.76 -15.55
C VAL A 12 -8.20 76.76 -15.66
N ARG A 13 -9.42 77.15 -15.25
CA ARG A 13 -10.72 76.43 -15.44
C ARG A 13 -11.63 77.26 -16.35
N PRO A 14 -12.55 76.66 -17.15
CA PRO A 14 -13.95 76.56 -16.67
C PRO A 14 -14.73 75.30 -17.15
N GLU A 15 -16.00 75.24 -16.76
CA GLU A 15 -17.00 74.19 -17.05
C GLU A 15 -17.82 74.49 -18.34
N VAL A 16 -18.73 73.60 -18.75
CA VAL A 16 -20.13 73.94 -19.12
C VAL A 16 -21.05 72.69 -19.21
N SER A 17 -22.35 72.93 -19.02
CA SER A 17 -23.50 72.06 -18.71
C SER A 17 -23.87 70.86 -19.60
N MET A 18 -24.68 69.96 -19.01
CA MET A 18 -25.63 69.05 -19.71
C MET A 18 -26.74 69.82 -20.48
N PRO A 19 -27.65 69.10 -21.16
CA PRO A 19 -29.05 69.18 -20.70
C PRO A 19 -29.76 67.81 -20.58
N ALA A 20 -30.87 67.79 -19.85
CA ALA A 20 -31.76 66.63 -19.66
C ALA A 20 -33.21 66.94 -20.07
N ARG A 21 -34.02 65.90 -20.34
CA ARG A 21 -35.50 65.82 -20.49
C ARG A 21 -35.84 64.40 -21.01
N LEU A 22 -37.01 63.80 -20.83
CA LEU A 22 -38.23 64.07 -20.02
C LEU A 22 -38.94 62.71 -19.82
N GLY A 23 -39.78 62.55 -18.79
CA GLY A 23 -40.64 61.36 -18.61
C GLY A 23 -42.09 61.75 -18.35
N LEU A 24 -43.06 60.89 -18.70
CA LEU A 24 -44.50 61.12 -18.44
C LEU A 24 -45.38 59.87 -18.67
N SER A 25 -46.34 59.62 -17.77
CA SER A 25 -47.55 58.76 -17.91
C SER A 25 -47.36 57.23 -18.16
N GLY A 26 -48.35 56.36 -17.88
CA GLY A 26 -49.56 56.55 -17.06
C GLY A 26 -50.73 55.58 -17.34
N ILE A 27 -51.19 54.86 -16.29
CA ILE A 27 -52.60 54.49 -16.01
C ILE A 27 -53.33 53.43 -16.91
N LYS A 28 -53.45 52.21 -16.33
CA LYS A 28 -54.65 51.33 -16.16
C LYS A 28 -55.31 50.46 -17.28
N ILE A 29 -55.31 49.13 -16.99
CA ILE A 29 -56.42 48.12 -16.95
C ILE A 29 -57.10 47.62 -18.25
N ILE A 30 -57.09 46.27 -18.42
CA ILE A 30 -58.14 45.28 -18.85
C ILE A 30 -57.37 44.13 -19.57
N LEU A 31 -57.21 42.87 -19.12
CA LEU A 31 -58.02 41.85 -18.40
C LEU A 31 -58.75 40.89 -19.36
N ILE A 32 -58.77 39.58 -19.02
CA ILE A 32 -59.16 38.34 -19.77
C ILE A 32 -57.89 37.64 -20.34
N ALA A 33 -57.32 36.54 -19.81
CA ALA A 33 -57.69 35.45 -18.87
C ALA A 33 -58.14 34.12 -19.53
N LEU A 34 -58.04 33.02 -18.75
CA LEU A 34 -58.26 31.59 -19.08
C LEU A 34 -57.06 30.89 -19.77
N LEU A 35 -56.57 29.71 -19.34
CA LEU A 35 -57.01 28.76 -18.27
C LEU A 35 -55.83 28.20 -17.43
N VAL A 36 -56.13 27.88 -16.15
CA VAL A 36 -55.60 26.76 -15.30
C VAL A 36 -54.05 26.64 -15.27
N PHE A 37 -53.30 27.16 -14.27
CA PHE A 37 -53.46 27.18 -12.80
C PHE A 37 -53.26 25.81 -12.11
N GLY A 38 -52.23 25.70 -11.28
CA GLY A 38 -51.80 24.43 -10.66
C GLY A 38 -50.75 24.60 -9.56
N VAL A 39 -50.93 25.56 -8.66
CA VAL A 39 -50.04 25.75 -7.50
C VAL A 39 -50.28 24.64 -6.48
N ALA A 40 -49.35 23.69 -6.39
CA ALA A 40 -49.33 22.63 -5.38
C ALA A 40 -48.05 22.70 -4.54
N VAL A 41 -48.21 23.27 -3.34
CA VAL A 41 -47.40 23.15 -2.13
C VAL A 41 -46.29 22.07 -2.18
N VAL A 42 -45.01 22.50 -2.25
CA VAL A 42 -43.84 21.65 -1.93
C VAL A 42 -43.41 21.87 -0.47
N ALA A 43 -44.38 21.84 0.44
CA ALA A 43 -44.14 21.51 1.84
C ALA A 43 -44.56 20.05 2.04
N GLY A 44 -43.66 19.20 2.53
CA GLY A 44 -43.98 17.81 2.82
C GLY A 44 -43.59 16.76 1.77
N TYR A 45 -42.49 16.94 1.02
CA TYR A 45 -41.80 15.82 0.35
C TYR A 45 -40.34 15.61 0.78
N PHE A 46 -40.02 15.98 2.02
CA PHE A 46 -39.11 15.17 2.83
C PHE A 46 -39.80 13.81 3.09
N SER A 47 -39.85 12.97 2.05
CA SER A 47 -40.13 11.55 2.22
C SER A 47 -38.99 10.99 3.05
N SER A 48 -39.26 10.81 4.35
CA SER A 48 -38.44 9.98 5.22
C SER A 48 -38.58 8.54 4.73
N LYS A 49 -37.85 8.23 3.64
CA LYS A 49 -37.13 6.96 3.59
C LYS A 49 -36.32 6.94 4.88
N LYS A 50 -36.88 6.27 5.89
CA LYS A 50 -36.16 5.93 7.11
C LYS A 50 -34.76 5.52 6.65
N LYS A 51 -33.71 6.14 7.20
CA LYS A 51 -32.42 5.42 7.27
C LYS A 51 -32.81 4.03 7.73
N ALA A 52 -32.45 2.99 6.96
CA ALA A 52 -32.65 1.63 7.45
C ALA A 52 -31.96 1.62 8.80
N SER A 53 -32.75 1.57 9.87
CA SER A 53 -32.21 1.57 11.21
C SER A 53 -31.35 0.32 11.22
N VAL A 54 -30.04 0.49 11.38
CA VAL A 54 -29.17 -0.63 11.71
C VAL A 54 -29.70 -1.10 13.04
N GLN A 55 -30.61 -2.07 12.95
CA GLN A 55 -31.23 -2.70 14.09
C GLN A 55 -30.04 -3.24 14.86
N GLN A 56 -29.84 -2.74 16.08
CA GLN A 56 -28.76 -3.25 16.89
C GLN A 56 -29.16 -4.69 17.18
N ASP A 57 -28.54 -5.61 16.46
CA ASP A 57 -28.62 -7.03 16.75
C ASP A 57 -28.29 -7.15 18.23
N THR A 58 -29.31 -7.48 19.00
CA THR A 58 -29.27 -7.49 20.46
C THR A 58 -29.49 -8.92 20.83
N TYR A 59 -28.54 -9.51 21.55
CA TYR A 59 -28.63 -10.91 21.94
C TYR A 59 -29.93 -11.16 22.71
N ILE A 60 -30.66 -12.20 22.29
CA ILE A 60 -31.85 -12.66 22.99
C ILE A 60 -31.41 -13.90 23.79
N PRO A 61 -31.33 -13.82 25.13
CA PRO A 61 -30.87 -14.94 25.93
C PRO A 61 -31.70 -16.20 25.70
N HIS A 62 -31.02 -17.33 25.58
CA HIS A 62 -31.66 -18.65 25.55
C HIS A 62 -32.25 -18.96 26.93
N ALA A 63 -33.09 -20.01 27.00
CA ALA A 63 -33.65 -20.44 28.29
C ALA A 63 -32.53 -20.81 29.28
N ALA A 64 -32.71 -20.42 30.55
CA ALA A 64 -31.64 -20.51 31.53
C ALA A 64 -31.16 -21.97 31.72
N LYS A 65 -29.85 -22.18 31.58
CA LYS A 65 -29.15 -23.48 31.67
C LYS A 65 -29.47 -24.49 30.56
N THR A 66 -29.98 -24.06 29.40
CA THR A 66 -30.11 -24.95 28.23
C THR A 66 -28.86 -25.01 27.36
N LEU A 67 -27.96 -24.02 27.44
CA LEU A 67 -26.74 -23.96 26.62
C LEU A 67 -25.65 -24.91 27.14
N THR A 68 -24.96 -25.57 26.21
CA THR A 68 -23.90 -26.56 26.48
C THR A 68 -22.67 -26.32 25.61
N PHE A 69 -21.53 -26.85 26.04
CA PHE A 69 -20.33 -26.80 25.22
C PHE A 69 -20.49 -27.63 23.96
N SER A 70 -20.81 -28.92 24.11
CA SER A 70 -20.87 -29.89 23.00
C SER A 70 -21.81 -29.44 21.88
N GLN A 71 -22.99 -28.90 22.20
CA GLN A 71 -23.98 -28.56 21.18
C GLN A 71 -23.85 -27.12 20.65
N ASP A 72 -23.56 -26.15 21.52
CA ASP A 72 -23.82 -24.73 21.21
C ASP A 72 -22.54 -23.90 21.09
N VAL A 73 -21.55 -24.12 21.97
CA VAL A 73 -20.29 -23.34 21.99
C VAL A 73 -19.16 -23.99 21.18
N ALA A 74 -19.02 -25.32 21.20
CA ALA A 74 -18.01 -26.03 20.44
C ALA A 74 -18.06 -25.74 18.93
N PRO A 75 -19.24 -25.70 18.25
CA PRO A 75 -19.29 -25.33 16.83
C PRO A 75 -18.76 -23.91 16.54
N ILE A 76 -18.88 -22.99 17.51
CA ILE A 76 -18.39 -21.61 17.37
C ILE A 76 -16.87 -21.58 17.57
N ILE A 77 -16.38 -22.12 18.70
CA ILE A 77 -14.94 -22.13 19.04
C ILE A 77 -14.13 -22.92 18.01
N PHE A 78 -14.63 -24.08 17.58
CA PHE A 78 -13.95 -24.93 16.60
C PHE A 78 -13.94 -24.33 15.20
N ASN A 79 -14.87 -23.44 14.84
CA ASN A 79 -14.89 -22.77 13.55
C ASN A 79 -14.10 -21.43 13.56
N LYS A 80 -14.12 -20.69 14.66
CA LYS A 80 -13.63 -19.29 14.72
C LYS A 80 -12.29 -19.11 15.45
N CYS A 81 -11.90 -20.04 16.33
CA CYS A 81 -10.72 -19.89 17.19
C CYS A 81 -9.64 -20.96 16.93
N SER A 82 -10.04 -22.22 16.71
CA SER A 82 -9.17 -23.41 16.64
C SER A 82 -8.00 -23.33 15.66
N SER A 83 -8.17 -22.61 14.53
CA SER A 83 -7.13 -22.48 13.50
C SER A 83 -5.84 -21.88 14.03
N CYS A 84 -5.94 -20.93 14.98
CA CYS A 84 -4.81 -20.39 15.74
C CYS A 84 -4.64 -21.10 17.09
N HIS A 85 -5.74 -21.45 17.77
CA HIS A 85 -5.72 -22.10 19.09
C HIS A 85 -5.63 -23.63 18.99
N ARG A 86 -4.51 -24.10 18.43
CA ARG A 86 -4.10 -25.49 18.35
C ARG A 86 -2.58 -25.60 18.47
N ALA A 87 -2.07 -26.79 18.78
CA ALA A 87 -0.63 -27.02 18.94
C ALA A 87 0.18 -26.55 17.71
N GLY A 88 1.31 -25.89 17.96
CA GLY A 88 2.24 -25.41 16.92
C GLY A 88 1.80 -24.16 16.15
N GLN A 89 0.64 -23.58 16.44
CA GLN A 89 0.13 -22.36 15.80
C GLN A 89 0.32 -21.12 16.70
N ALA A 90 -0.10 -19.95 16.23
CA ALA A 90 0.16 -18.66 16.89
C ALA A 90 -0.65 -18.43 18.20
N GLY A 91 -1.70 -19.22 18.46
CA GLY A 91 -2.42 -19.15 19.72
C GLY A 91 -1.57 -19.74 20.86
N PRO A 92 -1.32 -19.02 21.96
CA PRO A 92 -0.44 -19.49 23.05
C PRO A 92 -1.00 -20.67 23.86
N PHE A 93 -2.22 -21.13 23.53
CA PHE A 93 -2.87 -22.31 24.09
C PHE A 93 -3.88 -22.88 23.10
N SER A 94 -4.17 -24.17 23.27
CA SER A 94 -5.20 -24.92 22.54
C SER A 94 -6.61 -24.62 23.07
N LEU A 95 -7.62 -24.75 22.20
CA LEU A 95 -9.05 -24.66 22.50
C LEU A 95 -9.83 -25.79 21.78
N LEU A 96 -9.27 -27.00 21.75
CA LEU A 96 -9.81 -28.14 20.98
C LEU A 96 -10.70 -29.07 21.82
N THR A 97 -10.77 -28.86 23.14
CA THR A 97 -11.57 -29.65 24.07
C THR A 97 -12.37 -28.77 25.03
N TYR A 98 -13.46 -29.32 25.59
CA TYR A 98 -14.26 -28.67 26.63
C TYR A 98 -13.42 -28.18 27.80
N GLN A 99 -12.50 -29.03 28.31
CA GLN A 99 -11.67 -28.72 29.47
C GLN A 99 -10.77 -27.50 29.22
N GLU A 100 -10.07 -27.46 28.08
CA GLU A 100 -9.21 -26.32 27.71
C GLU A 100 -10.01 -25.01 27.61
N VAL A 101 -11.20 -25.05 27.02
CA VAL A 101 -12.09 -23.89 26.88
C VAL A 101 -12.64 -23.47 28.26
N LYS A 102 -13.04 -24.42 29.10
CA LYS A 102 -13.61 -24.14 30.43
C LYS A 102 -12.60 -23.55 31.41
N GLU A 103 -11.37 -24.05 31.43
CA GLU A 103 -10.25 -23.45 32.18
C GLU A 103 -10.03 -21.98 31.83
N ARG A 104 -10.32 -21.60 30.58
CA ARG A 104 -10.09 -20.27 30.02
C ARG A 104 -11.37 -19.44 29.93
N ALA A 105 -12.49 -19.92 30.45
CA ALA A 105 -13.81 -19.29 30.31
C ALA A 105 -13.84 -17.80 30.72
N LYS A 106 -13.17 -17.43 31.83
CA LYS A 106 -13.06 -16.03 32.27
C LYS A 106 -12.28 -15.17 31.26
N MET A 107 -11.10 -15.64 30.84
CA MET A 107 -10.27 -14.95 29.85
C MET A 107 -11.01 -14.81 28.52
N ILE A 108 -11.71 -15.86 28.08
CA ILE A 108 -12.55 -15.84 26.88
C ILE A 108 -13.64 -14.76 27.01
N HIS A 109 -14.33 -14.67 28.15
CA HIS A 109 -15.31 -13.60 28.39
C HIS A 109 -14.68 -12.20 28.24
N GLU A 110 -13.51 -11.97 28.86
CA GLU A 110 -12.81 -10.68 28.85
C GLU A 110 -12.34 -10.25 27.46
N VAL A 111 -11.75 -11.17 26.67
CA VAL A 111 -11.29 -10.86 25.29
C VAL A 111 -12.44 -10.74 24.30
N LEU A 112 -13.55 -11.45 24.52
CA LEU A 112 -14.76 -11.28 23.72
C LEU A 112 -15.48 -9.98 24.06
N GLU A 113 -15.58 -9.61 25.34
CA GLU A 113 -16.22 -8.38 25.81
C GLU A 113 -15.54 -7.15 25.21
N SER A 114 -14.22 -7.04 25.42
CA SER A 114 -13.35 -5.97 24.90
C SER A 114 -13.21 -5.96 23.37
N GLY A 115 -13.50 -7.07 22.70
CA GLY A 115 -13.34 -7.22 21.25
C GLY A 115 -11.90 -7.42 20.79
N PHE A 116 -10.99 -7.79 21.70
CA PHE A 116 -9.60 -8.15 21.39
C PHE A 116 -9.50 -9.46 20.59
N MET A 117 -10.45 -10.38 20.79
CA MET A 117 -10.52 -11.65 20.06
C MET A 117 -11.97 -11.92 19.57
N PRO A 118 -12.15 -12.65 18.46
CA PRO A 118 -11.12 -12.99 17.47
C PRO A 118 -10.69 -11.74 16.67
N PRO A 119 -9.41 -11.65 16.25
CA PRO A 119 -8.88 -10.45 15.64
C PRO A 119 -9.41 -10.28 14.22
N TRP A 120 -10.32 -9.32 14.05
CA TRP A 120 -10.95 -9.03 12.76
C TRP A 120 -11.40 -7.57 12.70
N LEU A 121 -10.58 -6.72 12.10
CA LEU A 121 -10.80 -5.27 12.01
C LEU A 121 -11.99 -4.84 11.12
N PRO A 122 -12.30 -5.51 9.99
CA PRO A 122 -13.41 -5.11 9.13
C PRO A 122 -14.78 -5.23 9.81
N ALA A 123 -15.53 -4.14 9.85
CA ALA A 123 -16.86 -4.09 10.43
C ALA A 123 -17.88 -4.86 9.58
N ALA A 124 -18.60 -5.79 10.22
CA ALA A 124 -19.70 -6.54 9.62
C ALA A 124 -20.78 -5.61 9.01
N GLY A 125 -21.38 -6.05 7.90
CA GLY A 125 -22.45 -5.35 7.18
C GLY A 125 -21.99 -4.33 6.12
N TYR A 126 -20.69 -4.06 6.01
CA TYR A 126 -20.12 -3.14 5.00
C TYR A 126 -19.70 -3.88 3.73
N ALA A 127 -19.04 -5.02 3.91
CA ALA A 127 -18.69 -5.98 2.87
C ALA A 127 -18.58 -7.38 3.48
N ARG A 128 -18.34 -8.39 2.64
CA ARG A 128 -18.04 -9.76 3.04
C ARG A 128 -16.68 -10.16 2.48
N PHE A 129 -15.95 -10.97 3.23
CA PHE A 129 -14.59 -11.35 2.90
C PHE A 129 -14.35 -12.85 3.16
N VAL A 130 -13.47 -13.44 2.37
CA VAL A 130 -12.99 -14.81 2.58
C VAL A 130 -12.19 -14.87 3.87
N GLY A 131 -12.49 -15.85 4.72
CA GLY A 131 -11.84 -16.00 6.02
C GLY A 131 -12.36 -15.07 7.13
N ASP A 132 -13.59 -14.56 7.02
CA ASP A 132 -14.21 -13.75 8.08
C ASP A 132 -14.28 -14.51 9.43
N ARG A 133 -13.44 -14.06 10.37
CA ARG A 133 -13.32 -14.62 11.73
C ARG A 133 -14.21 -13.93 12.76
N SER A 134 -14.97 -12.89 12.40
CA SER A 134 -15.83 -12.18 13.34
C SER A 134 -16.90 -13.09 13.96
N LEU A 135 -17.32 -12.77 15.18
CA LEU A 135 -18.47 -13.42 15.84
C LEU A 135 -19.71 -12.54 15.65
N THR A 136 -20.84 -13.17 15.32
CA THR A 136 -22.14 -12.46 15.37
C THR A 136 -22.51 -12.15 16.82
N VAL A 137 -23.43 -11.21 17.02
CA VAL A 137 -23.94 -10.89 18.38
C VAL A 137 -24.53 -12.13 19.05
N GLU A 138 -25.23 -12.98 18.29
CA GLU A 138 -25.74 -14.27 18.75
C GLU A 138 -24.60 -15.20 19.22
N GLN A 139 -23.56 -15.38 18.41
CA GLN A 139 -22.44 -16.25 18.76
C GLN A 139 -21.67 -15.77 19.99
N LYS A 140 -21.45 -14.46 20.12
CA LYS A 140 -20.84 -13.87 21.32
C LYS A 140 -21.75 -14.04 22.54
N GLY A 141 -23.06 -13.81 22.39
CA GLY A 141 -24.06 -13.97 23.45
C GLY A 141 -24.17 -15.40 23.97
N VAL A 142 -24.25 -16.40 23.08
CA VAL A 142 -24.27 -17.83 23.43
C VAL A 142 -23.05 -18.21 24.27
N ILE A 143 -21.85 -17.78 23.87
CA ILE A 143 -20.62 -18.03 24.65
C ILE A 143 -20.69 -17.33 26.01
N GLN A 144 -21.06 -16.05 26.06
CA GLN A 144 -21.11 -15.28 27.31
C GLN A 144 -22.17 -15.81 28.29
N GLN A 145 -23.35 -16.24 27.82
CA GLN A 145 -24.38 -16.86 28.66
C GLN A 145 -23.94 -18.24 29.16
N TRP A 146 -23.39 -19.10 28.29
CA TRP A 146 -22.86 -20.41 28.69
C TRP A 146 -21.78 -20.30 29.79
N ILE A 147 -20.89 -19.30 29.69
CA ILE A 147 -19.90 -18.99 30.74
C ILE A 147 -20.60 -18.57 32.04
N ALA A 148 -21.54 -17.62 31.98
CA ALA A 148 -22.25 -17.10 33.15
C ALA A 148 -23.11 -18.15 33.87
N GLU A 149 -23.60 -19.16 33.15
CA GLU A 149 -24.42 -20.26 33.67
C GLU A 149 -23.60 -21.44 34.24
N GLY A 150 -22.27 -21.35 34.23
CA GLY A 150 -21.36 -22.32 34.86
C GLY A 150 -20.61 -23.24 33.90
N ALA A 151 -20.64 -22.94 32.59
CA ALA A 151 -19.92 -23.64 31.53
C ALA A 151 -20.18 -25.15 31.52
N SER A 152 -21.42 -25.57 31.22
CA SER A 152 -21.84 -26.98 31.17
C SER A 152 -21.27 -27.72 29.95
N GLU A 153 -20.83 -28.97 30.08
CA GLU A 153 -20.29 -29.74 28.93
C GLU A 153 -21.40 -30.11 27.93
N GLY A 154 -22.49 -30.71 28.42
CA GLY A 154 -23.53 -31.31 27.57
C GLY A 154 -23.21 -32.77 27.17
N PRO A 155 -24.08 -33.40 26.36
CA PRO A 155 -23.89 -34.78 25.92
C PRO A 155 -22.69 -34.90 24.98
N ARG A 156 -21.91 -35.98 25.12
CA ARG A 156 -20.69 -36.23 24.32
C ARG A 156 -21.03 -36.49 22.85
N GLU A 157 -22.22 -37.01 22.61
CA GLU A 157 -22.76 -37.41 21.31
C GLU A 157 -23.12 -36.19 20.42
N ALA A 158 -23.33 -35.02 21.03
CA ALA A 158 -23.56 -33.76 20.32
C ALA A 158 -22.26 -33.05 19.90
N MET A 159 -21.09 -33.49 20.42
CA MET A 159 -19.81 -32.83 20.17
C MET A 159 -19.49 -32.81 18.66
N PRO A 160 -19.30 -31.63 18.03
CA PRO A 160 -18.92 -31.55 16.63
C PRO A 160 -17.54 -32.16 16.40
N LYS A 161 -17.34 -32.74 15.21
CA LYS A 161 -16.01 -33.17 14.77
C LYS A 161 -15.09 -31.96 14.68
N LEU A 162 -13.87 -32.10 15.20
CA LEU A 162 -12.82 -31.10 15.00
C LEU A 162 -12.53 -30.92 13.51
N PRO A 163 -12.27 -29.68 13.04
CA PRO A 163 -11.72 -29.45 11.71
C PRO A 163 -10.46 -30.29 11.51
N GLN A 164 -10.20 -30.69 10.28
CA GLN A 164 -8.98 -31.41 9.92
C GLN A 164 -7.97 -30.42 9.36
N TRP A 165 -6.72 -30.52 9.80
CA TRP A 165 -5.59 -29.78 9.28
C TRP A 165 -4.54 -30.78 8.83
N PRO A 166 -3.96 -30.67 7.63
CA PRO A 166 -2.85 -31.53 7.23
C PRO A 166 -1.59 -31.18 8.04
N ASP A 167 -0.73 -32.19 8.25
CA ASP A 167 0.48 -32.06 9.07
C ASP A 167 1.61 -31.25 8.39
N GLU A 168 1.56 -31.08 7.07
CA GLU A 168 2.58 -30.35 6.31
C GLU A 168 2.09 -29.10 5.58
N TRP A 169 1.23 -29.26 4.57
CA TRP A 169 0.86 -28.20 3.61
C TRP A 169 -0.64 -28.27 3.29
N GLU A 170 -1.34 -27.14 3.34
CA GLU A 170 -2.80 -27.04 3.21
C GLU A 170 -3.33 -27.35 1.81
N LEU A 171 -2.55 -27.13 0.74
CA LEU A 171 -2.91 -27.51 -0.64
C LEU A 171 -2.28 -28.85 -1.10
N GLY A 172 -1.71 -29.63 -0.18
CA GLY A 172 -0.90 -30.82 -0.48
C GLY A 172 0.56 -30.47 -0.82
N PRO A 173 1.40 -31.42 -1.28
CA PRO A 173 2.81 -31.15 -1.55
C PRO A 173 3.03 -30.06 -2.61
N PRO A 174 3.85 -29.02 -2.33
CA PRO A 174 4.23 -28.01 -3.33
C PRO A 174 5.08 -28.57 -4.46
N ASP A 175 4.98 -27.98 -5.65
CA ASP A 175 5.84 -28.30 -6.79
C ASP A 175 7.31 -27.86 -6.57
N LEU A 176 7.52 -26.86 -5.71
CA LEU A 176 8.83 -26.37 -5.26
C LEU A 176 8.72 -25.79 -3.85
N VAL A 177 9.67 -26.13 -2.97
CA VAL A 177 9.82 -25.52 -1.64
C VAL A 177 11.11 -24.72 -1.60
N VAL A 178 11.03 -23.46 -1.17
CA VAL A 178 12.18 -22.58 -0.94
C VAL A 178 12.26 -22.28 0.55
N SER A 179 13.34 -22.68 1.21
CA SER A 179 13.54 -22.51 2.65
C SER A 179 14.71 -21.57 2.93
N LEU A 180 14.67 -20.87 4.07
CA LEU A 180 15.81 -20.06 4.54
C LEU A 180 17.03 -20.97 4.78
N PRO A 181 18.23 -20.67 4.22
CA PRO A 181 19.34 -21.63 4.14
C PRO A 181 20.01 -21.93 5.48
N SER A 182 19.80 -21.06 6.48
CA SER A 182 20.19 -21.25 7.87
C SER A 182 19.17 -20.57 8.79
N THR A 183 19.17 -20.95 10.06
CA THR A 183 18.28 -20.37 11.08
C THR A 183 18.65 -18.93 11.37
N TYR A 184 17.67 -18.02 11.33
CA TYR A 184 17.80 -16.70 11.94
C TYR A 184 17.44 -16.80 13.43
N ASN A 185 18.30 -16.28 14.30
CA ASN A 185 18.05 -16.25 15.75
C ASN A 185 17.52 -14.88 16.13
N LEU A 186 16.22 -14.78 16.39
CA LEU A 186 15.60 -13.55 16.86
C LEU A 186 16.06 -13.25 18.30
N PRO A 187 16.48 -12.01 18.63
CA PRO A 187 16.82 -11.63 20.00
C PRO A 187 15.66 -11.80 20.99
N ALA A 188 15.99 -11.96 22.28
CA ALA A 188 14.99 -12.11 23.34
C ALA A 188 14.20 -10.83 23.62
N GLU A 189 14.87 -9.69 23.51
CA GLU A 189 14.36 -8.36 23.86
C GLU A 189 14.77 -7.36 22.77
N GLY A 190 14.00 -6.29 22.61
CA GLY A 190 14.26 -5.24 21.63
C GLY A 190 12.99 -4.50 21.24
N LYS A 191 13.08 -3.74 20.15
CA LYS A 191 11.92 -3.35 19.33
C LYS A 191 11.57 -4.50 18.38
N ASP A 192 10.41 -4.43 17.77
CA ASP A 192 10.04 -5.34 16.68
C ASP A 192 11.01 -5.19 15.49
N ILE A 193 11.30 -6.31 14.84
CA ILE A 193 12.32 -6.41 13.80
C ILE A 193 11.66 -6.66 12.45
N TYR A 194 11.84 -5.73 11.52
CA TYR A 194 11.56 -5.94 10.11
C TYR A 194 12.83 -6.46 9.43
N ARG A 195 12.76 -7.67 8.84
CA ARG A 195 13.91 -8.39 8.28
C ARG A 195 13.57 -8.96 6.92
N ASN A 196 14.34 -8.58 5.90
CA ASN A 196 14.18 -8.98 4.51
C ASN A 196 15.21 -10.04 4.16
N PHE A 197 14.82 -11.32 4.13
CA PHE A 197 15.72 -12.41 3.75
C PHE A 197 15.77 -12.58 2.23
N VAL A 198 16.98 -12.71 1.66
CA VAL A 198 17.19 -12.86 0.22
C VAL A 198 17.63 -14.29 -0.08
N VAL A 199 16.74 -15.08 -0.69
CA VAL A 199 16.93 -16.53 -0.88
C VAL A 199 16.92 -16.87 -2.38
N PRO A 200 18.05 -17.34 -2.95
CA PRO A 200 18.09 -17.81 -4.33
C PRO A 200 17.17 -18.99 -4.57
N ILE A 201 16.29 -18.91 -5.57
CA ILE A 201 15.35 -19.99 -5.88
C ILE A 201 16.08 -21.08 -6.69
N PRO A 202 16.26 -22.32 -6.18
CA PRO A 202 17.10 -23.32 -6.82
C PRO A 202 16.46 -23.88 -8.10
N GLY A 203 17.28 -24.06 -9.16
CA GLY A 203 16.85 -24.71 -10.40
C GLY A 203 15.73 -24.01 -11.17
N LEU A 204 15.42 -22.75 -10.84
CA LEU A 204 14.24 -22.05 -11.33
C LEU A 204 14.30 -21.73 -12.83
N GLU A 205 13.46 -22.42 -13.61
CA GLU A 205 13.03 -22.02 -14.95
C GLU A 205 11.69 -21.24 -14.89
N ASN A 206 11.27 -20.64 -16.01
CA ASN A 206 10.01 -19.90 -16.10
C ASN A 206 8.81 -20.83 -15.82
N ARG A 207 8.03 -20.56 -14.77
CA ARG A 207 6.79 -21.29 -14.44
C ARG A 207 5.66 -20.32 -14.09
N TYR A 208 4.41 -20.71 -14.37
CA TYR A 208 3.25 -19.96 -13.86
C TYR A 208 2.85 -20.49 -12.49
N VAL A 209 2.81 -19.62 -11.48
CA VAL A 209 2.36 -19.92 -10.12
C VAL A 209 0.85 -19.73 -10.04
N ARG A 210 0.15 -20.70 -9.45
CA ARG A 210 -1.30 -20.68 -9.16
C ARG A 210 -1.64 -20.46 -7.68
N ALA A 211 -0.70 -20.77 -6.79
CA ALA A 211 -0.83 -20.53 -5.35
C ALA A 211 0.55 -20.44 -4.70
N VAL A 212 0.61 -19.74 -3.57
CA VAL A 212 1.76 -19.70 -2.66
C VAL A 212 1.28 -20.03 -1.26
N GLU A 213 2.04 -20.86 -0.56
CA GLU A 213 1.82 -21.15 0.85
C GLU A 213 3.08 -20.82 1.65
N PHE A 214 2.92 -20.06 2.72
CA PHE A 214 4.02 -19.61 3.56
C PHE A 214 3.96 -20.32 4.91
N ARG A 215 5.10 -20.90 5.33
CA ARG A 215 5.29 -21.49 6.66
C ARG A 215 6.34 -20.66 7.40
N PRO A 216 6.01 -19.99 8.52
CA PRO A 216 6.93 -19.09 9.22
C PRO A 216 8.12 -19.77 9.91
N GLY A 217 8.12 -21.10 10.03
CA GLY A 217 9.06 -21.86 10.87
C GLY A 217 8.77 -21.71 12.36
N ASN A 218 8.40 -20.51 12.82
CA ASN A 218 8.04 -20.22 14.21
C ASN A 218 6.81 -19.29 14.32
N ASN A 219 5.63 -19.90 14.48
CA ASN A 219 4.35 -19.21 14.60
C ASN A 219 4.21 -18.28 15.82
N LYS A 220 5.14 -18.29 16.78
CA LYS A 220 5.07 -17.43 17.98
C LYS A 220 5.54 -15.99 17.74
N VAL A 221 6.49 -15.81 16.82
CA VAL A 221 7.26 -14.56 16.67
C VAL A 221 7.13 -13.92 15.30
N VAL A 222 6.78 -14.68 14.26
CA VAL A 222 6.45 -14.10 12.94
C VAL A 222 5.03 -13.53 13.01
N HIS A 223 4.93 -12.21 13.17
CA HIS A 223 3.66 -11.49 13.26
C HIS A 223 3.02 -11.33 11.87
N HIS A 224 3.78 -10.92 10.86
CA HIS A 224 3.35 -10.98 9.47
C HIS A 224 4.54 -11.16 8.52
N ALA A 225 4.23 -11.52 7.27
CA ALA A 225 5.22 -11.77 6.23
C ALA A 225 4.74 -11.27 4.87
N PHE A 226 5.67 -10.88 3.99
CA PHE A 226 5.40 -10.60 2.57
C PHE A 226 6.36 -11.42 1.69
N VAL A 227 5.79 -12.10 0.68
CA VAL A 227 6.53 -12.91 -0.30
C VAL A 227 6.75 -12.09 -1.57
N GLU A 228 7.90 -11.42 -1.61
CA GLU A 228 8.33 -10.56 -2.72
C GLU A 228 9.27 -11.33 -3.67
N ILE A 229 9.44 -10.83 -4.90
CA ILE A 229 10.34 -11.41 -5.89
C ILE A 229 11.35 -10.34 -6.38
N ASP A 230 12.60 -10.75 -6.57
CA ASP A 230 13.62 -9.96 -7.27
C ASP A 230 14.12 -10.71 -8.53
N ALA A 231 13.70 -10.25 -9.70
CA ALA A 231 14.17 -10.77 -10.99
C ALA A 231 15.53 -10.17 -11.44
N THR A 232 15.98 -9.06 -10.84
CA THR A 232 17.28 -8.42 -11.17
C THR A 232 18.41 -8.92 -10.27
N ARG A 233 18.08 -9.45 -9.09
CA ARG A 233 18.97 -9.87 -8.00
C ARG A 233 19.72 -8.72 -7.31
N GLN A 234 19.30 -7.47 -7.51
CA GLN A 234 19.96 -6.31 -6.90
C GLN A 234 19.88 -6.33 -5.36
N SER A 235 18.83 -6.93 -4.79
CA SER A 235 18.71 -7.16 -3.34
C SER A 235 19.88 -7.94 -2.73
N ARG A 236 20.63 -8.75 -3.51
CA ARG A 236 21.84 -9.44 -3.03
C ARG A 236 22.93 -8.46 -2.59
N PHE A 237 23.03 -7.29 -3.20
CA PHE A 237 24.03 -6.29 -2.82
C PHE A 237 23.72 -5.63 -1.47
N LEU A 238 22.49 -5.78 -0.96
CA LEU A 238 22.08 -5.25 0.35
C LEU A 238 22.37 -6.22 1.51
N THR A 239 22.66 -7.50 1.25
CA THR A 239 22.79 -8.49 2.34
C THR A 239 24.08 -8.38 3.14
N GLY A 240 25.12 -7.76 2.57
CA GLY A 240 26.49 -7.85 3.09
C GLY A 240 26.89 -9.30 3.40
N ASP A 241 27.68 -9.47 4.45
CA ASP A 241 28.11 -10.78 4.98
C ASP A 241 27.05 -11.48 5.86
N SER A 242 25.80 -10.98 5.89
CA SER A 242 24.78 -11.42 6.86
C SER A 242 24.38 -12.89 6.66
N GLN A 243 24.18 -13.61 7.77
CA GLN A 243 23.81 -15.04 7.78
C GLN A 243 22.59 -15.28 8.69
N PRO A 244 21.47 -15.79 8.17
CA PRO A 244 21.16 -16.00 6.75
C PRO A 244 21.08 -14.66 5.96
N PRO A 245 21.35 -14.69 4.64
CA PRO A 245 21.41 -13.48 3.81
C PRO A 245 20.14 -12.63 3.87
N GLY A 246 20.32 -11.34 4.12
CA GLY A 246 19.21 -10.39 4.22
C GLY A 246 19.63 -9.03 4.78
N PHE A 247 18.68 -8.10 4.78
CA PHE A 247 18.84 -6.71 5.23
C PHE A 247 17.62 -6.26 6.07
N ASP A 248 17.77 -5.22 6.87
CA ASP A 248 16.77 -4.82 7.87
C ASP A 248 15.91 -3.63 7.40
N GLY A 249 14.73 -3.47 7.98
CA GLY A 249 13.79 -2.36 7.73
C GLY A 249 12.61 -2.72 6.82
N MET A 250 11.65 -1.80 6.71
CA MET A 250 10.45 -1.95 5.86
C MET A 250 10.69 -1.54 4.40
N GLU A 251 11.66 -0.67 4.12
CA GLU A 251 11.94 -0.18 2.77
C GLU A 251 12.61 -1.27 1.92
N LEU A 252 12.01 -1.55 0.76
CA LEU A 252 12.49 -2.52 -0.23
C LEU A 252 13.06 -1.76 -1.44
N PRO A 253 14.16 -2.23 -2.04
CA PRO A 253 14.69 -1.60 -3.25
C PRO A 253 13.72 -1.77 -4.42
N PRO A 254 13.66 -0.86 -5.40
CA PRO A 254 12.68 -0.91 -6.51
C PRO A 254 12.71 -2.16 -7.41
N SER A 255 13.72 -3.04 -7.28
CA SER A 255 13.75 -4.34 -7.95
C SER A 255 12.86 -5.38 -7.27
N VAL A 256 12.67 -5.27 -5.95
CA VAL A 256 11.90 -6.20 -5.12
C VAL A 256 10.44 -5.78 -5.12
N HIS A 257 9.56 -6.68 -5.51
CA HIS A 257 8.13 -6.40 -5.59
C HIS A 257 7.28 -7.68 -5.57
N MET A 258 6.04 -7.55 -5.10
CA MET A 258 5.01 -8.59 -5.28
C MET A 258 4.78 -8.84 -6.78
N PRO A 259 4.70 -10.11 -7.22
CA PRO A 259 4.45 -10.46 -8.61
C PRO A 259 3.23 -9.76 -9.19
N MET A 260 3.33 -9.29 -10.44
CA MET A 260 2.36 -8.43 -11.15
C MET A 260 0.92 -8.37 -10.58
N GLY A 261 0.69 -7.42 -9.67
CA GLY A 261 -0.63 -7.11 -9.11
C GLY A 261 -1.19 -8.12 -8.10
N GLN A 262 -0.44 -9.15 -7.75
CA GLN A 262 -0.76 -10.12 -6.68
C GLN A 262 -0.52 -9.48 -5.31
N THR A 263 -1.11 -10.08 -4.27
CA THR A 263 -0.97 -9.63 -2.87
C THR A 263 -0.53 -10.81 -2.02
N LEU A 264 0.78 -10.98 -1.83
CA LEU A 264 1.37 -12.16 -1.20
C LEU A 264 1.79 -11.91 0.25
N GLY A 265 0.92 -11.23 1.00
CA GLY A 265 1.05 -11.08 2.45
C GLY A 265 0.50 -12.29 3.22
N TRP A 266 1.05 -12.57 4.39
CA TRP A 266 0.59 -13.57 5.34
C TRP A 266 0.56 -13.01 6.75
N GLN A 267 -0.44 -13.42 7.52
CA GLN A 267 -0.55 -13.17 8.96
C GLN A 267 -1.27 -14.37 9.64
N PRO A 268 -1.10 -14.60 10.95
CA PRO A 268 -1.65 -15.75 11.65
C PRO A 268 -3.14 -16.02 11.40
N GLY A 269 -3.44 -17.23 10.92
CA GLY A 269 -4.82 -17.68 10.68
C GLY A 269 -5.49 -17.10 9.42
N LYS A 270 -4.72 -16.49 8.51
CA LYS A 270 -5.14 -16.20 7.13
C LYS A 270 -5.15 -17.49 6.28
N PRO A 271 -6.14 -17.71 5.39
CA PRO A 271 -6.10 -18.80 4.40
C PRO A 271 -4.93 -18.69 3.40
N VAL A 272 -4.58 -19.80 2.76
CA VAL A 272 -3.52 -19.90 1.73
C VAL A 272 -3.72 -18.90 0.58
N MET A 273 -2.60 -18.38 0.05
CA MET A 273 -2.59 -17.39 -1.03
C MET A 273 -2.78 -18.06 -2.40
N GLN A 274 -3.99 -18.54 -2.66
CA GLN A 274 -4.39 -19.09 -3.95
C GLN A 274 -4.89 -18.00 -4.91
N SER A 275 -4.38 -18.00 -6.15
CA SER A 275 -4.89 -17.16 -7.23
C SER A 275 -6.19 -17.73 -7.80
N GLN A 276 -7.11 -16.86 -8.22
CA GLN A 276 -8.33 -17.26 -8.93
C GLN A 276 -7.96 -17.84 -10.32
N GLU A 277 -8.84 -18.66 -10.90
CA GLU A 277 -8.58 -19.26 -12.23
C GLU A 277 -8.35 -18.16 -13.29
N GLY A 278 -7.31 -18.34 -14.10
CA GLY A 278 -6.88 -17.35 -15.10
C GLY A 278 -5.98 -16.23 -14.56
N LEU A 279 -5.76 -16.13 -13.24
CA LEU A 279 -4.88 -15.13 -12.60
C LEU A 279 -3.56 -15.71 -12.08
N SER A 280 -3.07 -16.80 -12.70
CA SER A 280 -1.72 -17.31 -12.46
C SER A 280 -0.66 -16.27 -12.87
N TRP A 281 0.51 -16.27 -12.24
CA TRP A 281 1.54 -15.26 -12.50
C TRP A 281 2.88 -15.90 -12.84
N LEU A 282 3.67 -15.24 -13.70
CA LEU A 282 4.96 -15.75 -14.13
C LEU A 282 6.01 -15.55 -13.03
N LEU A 283 6.54 -16.64 -12.50
CA LEU A 283 7.80 -16.64 -11.76
C LEU A 283 8.93 -16.79 -12.78
N GLU A 284 9.69 -15.72 -12.98
CA GLU A 284 10.77 -15.68 -13.98
C GLU A 284 12.00 -16.45 -13.52
N LYS A 285 12.66 -17.12 -14.48
CA LYS A 285 13.89 -17.85 -14.21
C LYS A 285 14.99 -16.95 -13.69
N ARG A 286 15.76 -17.50 -12.76
CA ARG A 286 16.79 -16.79 -11.98
C ARG A 286 16.25 -15.76 -10.98
N SER A 287 14.96 -15.54 -10.82
CA SER A 287 14.45 -14.75 -9.70
C SER A 287 14.96 -15.26 -8.35
N ASP A 288 15.18 -14.35 -7.42
CA ASP A 288 15.35 -14.64 -6.00
C ASP A 288 14.03 -14.36 -5.27
N LEU A 289 13.77 -15.13 -4.20
CA LEU A 289 12.74 -14.85 -3.22
C LEU A 289 13.27 -13.78 -2.27
N VAL A 290 12.52 -12.70 -2.07
CA VAL A 290 12.75 -11.79 -0.94
C VAL A 290 11.59 -11.92 0.03
N LEU A 291 11.90 -12.31 1.25
CA LEU A 291 10.92 -12.59 2.29
C LEU A 291 11.06 -11.52 3.38
N GLN A 292 10.18 -10.52 3.37
CA GLN A 292 10.08 -9.56 4.46
C GLN A 292 9.27 -10.18 5.60
N LEU A 293 9.87 -10.34 6.78
CA LEU A 293 9.18 -10.73 8.01
C LEU A 293 9.12 -9.55 8.98
N HIS A 294 7.97 -9.39 9.65
CA HIS A 294 7.86 -8.61 10.87
C HIS A 294 7.89 -9.56 12.08
N LEU A 295 8.84 -9.33 12.97
CA LEU A 295 9.22 -10.26 14.05
C LEU A 295 9.11 -9.60 15.43
N HIS A 296 8.26 -10.16 16.30
CA HIS A 296 8.07 -9.68 17.67
C HIS A 296 8.93 -10.52 18.66
N PRO A 297 9.86 -9.91 19.43
CA PRO A 297 10.64 -10.61 20.46
C PRO A 297 9.75 -11.24 21.56
N SER A 298 10.05 -12.46 21.99
CA SER A 298 9.19 -13.23 22.93
C SER A 298 9.63 -13.20 24.40
N GLY A 299 10.65 -12.41 24.75
CA GLY A 299 11.40 -12.54 26.00
C GLY A 299 12.41 -13.70 25.99
N LYS A 300 12.61 -14.38 24.86
CA LYS A 300 13.57 -15.48 24.66
C LYS A 300 14.16 -15.44 23.26
N VAL A 301 15.41 -15.91 23.12
CA VAL A 301 16.00 -16.11 21.79
C VAL A 301 15.22 -17.22 21.08
N GLU A 302 14.60 -16.89 19.96
CA GLU A 302 13.71 -17.80 19.21
C GLU A 302 14.30 -18.08 17.82
N ALA A 303 14.36 -19.36 17.47
CA ALA A 303 14.80 -19.81 16.15
C ALA A 303 13.71 -19.53 15.10
N VAL A 304 14.08 -18.92 13.97
CA VAL A 304 13.19 -18.60 12.85
C VAL A 304 13.81 -19.16 11.57
N GLN A 305 13.14 -20.14 10.96
CA GLN A 305 13.54 -20.73 9.67
C GLN A 305 12.30 -20.98 8.80
N PRO A 306 11.82 -19.96 8.06
CA PRO A 306 10.63 -20.04 7.23
C PRO A 306 10.87 -20.80 5.92
N SER A 307 9.76 -21.20 5.28
CA SER A 307 9.74 -21.71 3.92
C SER A 307 8.51 -21.25 3.13
N VAL A 308 8.65 -21.24 1.80
CA VAL A 308 7.62 -20.88 0.83
C VAL A 308 7.41 -22.07 -0.10
N GLY A 309 6.19 -22.62 -0.11
CA GLY A 309 5.72 -23.60 -1.07
C GLY A 309 5.10 -22.91 -2.29
N PHE A 310 5.69 -23.14 -3.47
CA PHE A 310 5.15 -22.70 -4.75
C PHE A 310 4.37 -23.83 -5.41
N TYR A 311 3.16 -23.52 -5.87
CA TYR A 311 2.33 -24.42 -6.65
C TYR A 311 2.21 -23.90 -8.07
N PHE A 312 2.60 -24.71 -9.04
CA PHE A 312 2.67 -24.31 -10.44
C PHE A 312 1.44 -24.76 -11.26
N THR A 313 1.37 -24.24 -12.48
CA THR A 313 0.49 -24.68 -13.55
C THR A 313 1.16 -24.37 -14.89
N ASP A 314 0.78 -25.11 -15.93
CA ASP A 314 1.24 -24.84 -17.30
C ASP A 314 0.29 -23.87 -18.03
N ARG A 315 -0.80 -23.43 -17.36
CA ARG A 315 -1.74 -22.44 -17.88
C ARG A 315 -1.22 -21.00 -17.62
N PRO A 316 -0.95 -20.20 -18.68
CA PRO A 316 -0.62 -18.78 -18.52
C PRO A 316 -1.83 -17.99 -17.97
N PRO A 317 -1.60 -16.79 -17.40
CA PRO A 317 -2.69 -15.86 -17.12
C PRO A 317 -3.52 -15.56 -18.36
N THR A 318 -4.85 -15.59 -18.20
CA THR A 318 -5.77 -15.01 -19.18
C THR A 318 -6.01 -13.53 -18.94
N ASN A 319 -5.69 -13.04 -17.73
CA ASN A 319 -5.77 -11.64 -17.33
C ASN A 319 -4.79 -11.35 -16.17
N THR A 320 -4.56 -10.08 -15.84
CA THR A 320 -3.61 -9.67 -14.80
C THR A 320 -4.22 -8.59 -13.89
N PRO A 321 -4.22 -8.77 -12.56
CA PRO A 321 -4.68 -7.74 -11.63
C PRO A 321 -3.71 -6.55 -11.58
N TYR A 322 -4.17 -5.45 -10.97
CA TYR A 322 -3.38 -4.24 -10.74
C TYR A 322 -3.68 -3.66 -9.36
N LEU A 323 -2.67 -3.04 -8.73
CA LEU A 323 -2.78 -2.49 -7.38
C LEU A 323 -2.88 -0.97 -7.43
N LEU A 324 -4.03 -0.42 -7.06
CA LEU A 324 -4.26 1.01 -6.92
C LEU A 324 -4.00 1.41 -5.46
N LYS A 325 -2.88 2.08 -5.19
CA LYS A 325 -2.51 2.56 -3.86
C LYS A 325 -2.91 4.02 -3.63
N LEU A 326 -4.02 4.27 -2.94
CA LEU A 326 -4.33 5.62 -2.46
C LEU A 326 -3.54 5.87 -1.18
N ALA A 327 -2.71 6.92 -1.15
CA ALA A 327 -1.87 7.25 -0.01
C ALA A 327 -1.87 8.77 0.27
N ARG A 328 -1.29 9.22 1.39
CA ARG A 328 -0.95 10.64 1.60
C ARG A 328 0.45 10.82 2.17
N TYR A 329 1.28 11.54 1.43
CA TYR A 329 2.70 11.78 1.74
C TYR A 329 2.94 13.10 2.52
N THR A 330 1.86 13.78 2.90
CA THR A 330 1.86 15.06 3.63
C THR A 330 1.21 14.93 5.03
N ILE A 331 1.33 13.76 5.65
CA ILE A 331 0.89 13.56 7.04
C ILE A 331 1.79 14.40 7.96
N ASP A 332 1.18 15.21 8.83
CA ASP A 332 1.83 16.03 9.84
C ASP A 332 0.87 16.20 11.03
N ILE A 333 0.93 15.26 11.98
CA ILE A 333 0.01 15.10 13.11
C ILE A 333 0.60 15.83 14.34
N PRO A 334 -0.03 16.89 14.85
CA PRO A 334 0.42 17.57 16.07
C PRO A 334 0.35 16.64 17.29
N ALA A 335 1.26 16.83 18.24
CA ALA A 335 1.19 16.20 19.56
C ALA A 335 -0.16 16.53 20.24
N GLY A 336 -0.81 15.52 20.82
CA GLY A 336 -2.10 15.68 21.52
C GLY A 336 -3.34 15.65 20.61
N GLN A 337 -3.20 15.64 19.28
CA GLN A 337 -4.33 15.69 18.35
C GLN A 337 -5.11 14.36 18.34
N THR A 338 -6.37 14.38 18.78
CA THR A 338 -7.19 13.17 18.98
C THR A 338 -7.92 12.65 17.74
N ASP A 339 -8.10 13.47 16.68
CA ASP A 339 -8.78 13.03 15.44
C ASP A 339 -8.20 13.78 14.22
N TYR A 340 -6.90 13.64 13.96
CA TYR A 340 -6.32 14.10 12.69
C TYR A 340 -6.89 13.24 11.56
N THR A 341 -7.27 13.83 10.42
CA THR A 341 -7.94 13.10 9.33
C THR A 341 -7.32 13.40 7.97
N ILE A 342 -7.08 12.36 7.18
CA ILE A 342 -6.64 12.45 5.78
C ILE A 342 -7.66 11.82 4.82
N THR A 343 -7.67 12.28 3.58
CA THR A 343 -8.46 11.70 2.48
C THR A 343 -7.70 11.74 1.15
N ASN A 344 -7.98 10.77 0.28
CA ASN A 344 -7.54 10.74 -1.12
C ASN A 344 -8.62 10.03 -1.96
N SER A 345 -8.61 10.26 -3.27
CA SER A 345 -9.55 9.67 -4.22
C SER A 345 -8.94 9.47 -5.60
N TYR A 346 -9.55 8.61 -6.40
CA TYR A 346 -9.16 8.32 -7.78
C TYR A 346 -10.38 7.93 -8.62
N VAL A 347 -10.45 8.42 -9.86
CA VAL A 347 -11.55 8.11 -10.80
C VAL A 347 -11.08 7.03 -11.76
N LEU A 348 -11.81 5.90 -11.81
CA LEU A 348 -11.44 4.76 -12.65
C LEU A 348 -11.61 5.07 -14.15
N PRO A 349 -10.54 4.99 -14.97
CA PRO A 349 -10.59 5.32 -16.40
C PRO A 349 -11.18 4.19 -17.26
N VAL A 350 -11.41 3.01 -16.68
CA VAL A 350 -11.91 1.78 -17.30
C VAL A 350 -12.83 1.03 -16.34
N ASP A 351 -13.58 0.05 -16.83
CA ASP A 351 -14.35 -0.87 -15.99
C ASP A 351 -13.42 -1.90 -15.33
N VAL A 352 -13.61 -2.17 -14.04
CA VAL A 352 -12.81 -3.14 -13.28
C VAL A 352 -13.68 -4.00 -12.35
N GLN A 353 -13.15 -5.15 -11.93
CA GLN A 353 -13.62 -5.88 -10.76
C GLN A 353 -12.66 -5.68 -9.59
N LEU A 354 -13.13 -5.18 -8.46
CA LEU A 354 -12.36 -5.10 -7.22
C LEU A 354 -12.34 -6.47 -6.54
N LEU A 355 -11.15 -7.06 -6.40
CA LEU A 355 -10.92 -8.39 -5.84
C LEU A 355 -10.58 -8.34 -4.34
N ARG A 356 -9.77 -7.38 -3.91
CA ARG A 356 -9.22 -7.30 -2.55
C ARG A 356 -9.00 -5.85 -2.13
N ILE A 357 -9.08 -5.59 -0.83
CA ILE A 357 -8.73 -4.30 -0.23
C ILE A 357 -7.74 -4.51 0.91
N ASN A 358 -6.71 -3.66 1.00
CA ASN A 358 -5.70 -3.72 2.05
C ASN A 358 -5.45 -2.32 2.64
N PRO A 359 -5.86 -2.08 3.90
CA PRO A 359 -5.49 -0.89 4.66
C PRO A 359 -4.11 -1.04 5.31
N HIS A 360 -3.37 0.06 5.41
CA HIS A 360 -2.16 0.15 6.21
C HIS A 360 -1.94 1.56 6.80
N CYS A 361 -1.71 1.60 8.11
CA CYS A 361 -1.20 2.73 8.89
C CYS A 361 -0.52 2.18 10.15
N HIS A 362 0.21 3.03 10.87
CA HIS A 362 1.00 2.69 12.05
C HIS A 362 0.20 2.88 13.35
N TYR A 363 0.91 3.10 14.47
CA TYR A 363 0.36 3.09 15.83
C TYR A 363 -0.62 4.22 16.16
N LEU A 364 -0.63 5.35 15.41
CA LEU A 364 -1.59 6.42 15.66
C LEU A 364 -2.91 6.20 14.92
N GLY A 365 -2.99 5.21 14.03
CA GLY A 365 -4.21 4.84 13.31
C GLY A 365 -5.37 4.58 14.28
N LYS A 366 -6.55 5.14 13.97
CA LYS A 366 -7.73 5.09 14.84
C LYS A 366 -8.95 4.51 14.13
N LYS A 367 -9.28 5.02 12.94
CA LYS A 367 -10.45 4.62 12.15
C LYS A 367 -10.16 4.73 10.65
N LEU A 368 -10.52 3.71 9.88
CA LEU A 368 -10.24 3.64 8.44
C LEU A 368 -11.53 3.36 7.65
N GLU A 369 -11.70 4.04 6.52
CA GLU A 369 -12.87 3.93 5.64
C GLU A 369 -12.45 3.90 4.17
N GLY A 370 -13.01 2.96 3.43
CA GLY A 370 -12.92 2.87 1.97
C GLY A 370 -14.31 2.80 1.36
N TRP A 371 -14.60 3.62 0.35
CA TRP A 371 -15.88 3.58 -0.38
C TRP A 371 -15.70 3.95 -1.85
N ALA A 372 -16.67 3.59 -2.67
CA ALA A 372 -16.82 4.02 -4.04
C ALA A 372 -18.05 4.94 -4.19
N VAL A 373 -18.00 5.88 -5.14
CA VAL A 373 -19.19 6.54 -5.70
C VAL A 373 -19.25 6.20 -7.18
N LEU A 374 -20.30 5.50 -7.59
CA LEU A 374 -20.53 5.06 -8.96
C LEU A 374 -20.96 6.26 -9.85
N PRO A 375 -20.88 6.16 -11.19
CA PRO A 375 -21.26 7.23 -12.13
C PRO A 375 -22.71 7.72 -12.00
N ASN A 376 -23.60 6.92 -11.41
CA ASN A 376 -24.99 7.29 -11.11
C ASN A 376 -25.17 7.97 -9.74
N GLY A 377 -24.08 8.32 -9.05
CA GLY A 377 -24.08 8.92 -7.72
C GLY A 377 -24.30 7.93 -6.56
N LEU A 378 -24.48 6.62 -6.83
CA LEU A 378 -24.64 5.63 -5.77
C LEU A 378 -23.32 5.44 -5.00
N ARG A 379 -23.35 5.71 -3.69
CA ARG A 379 -22.27 5.34 -2.77
C ARG A 379 -22.35 3.84 -2.45
N LYS A 380 -21.22 3.15 -2.56
CA LYS A 380 -21.03 1.76 -2.14
C LYS A 380 -19.88 1.70 -1.15
N GLU A 381 -20.14 1.26 0.07
CA GLU A 381 -19.07 1.00 1.05
C GLU A 381 -18.19 -0.16 0.57
N LEU A 382 -16.89 -0.10 0.85
CA LEU A 382 -15.91 -1.13 0.47
C LEU A 382 -15.15 -1.67 1.69
N LEU A 383 -14.89 -0.83 2.70
CA LEU A 383 -14.30 -1.19 3.98
C LEU A 383 -14.66 -0.16 5.05
N LEU A 384 -14.93 -0.62 6.28
CA LEU A 384 -14.87 0.19 7.50
C LEU A 384 -14.09 -0.59 8.56
N ILE A 385 -13.10 0.05 9.17
CA ILE A 385 -12.48 -0.36 10.42
C ILE A 385 -12.81 0.70 11.47
N LYS A 386 -13.52 0.29 12.54
CA LYS A 386 -14.04 1.21 13.58
C LYS A 386 -13.00 1.59 14.62
N LYS A 387 -12.12 0.64 14.95
CA LYS A 387 -10.95 0.76 15.81
C LYS A 387 -9.82 0.06 15.03
N TRP A 388 -8.77 0.79 14.69
CA TRP A 388 -7.54 0.20 14.14
C TRP A 388 -6.80 -0.59 15.23
N ASP A 389 -6.00 -1.55 14.80
CA ASP A 389 -5.04 -2.24 15.66
C ASP A 389 -3.81 -2.58 14.80
N PHE A 390 -2.64 -2.06 15.19
CA PHE A 390 -1.40 -2.29 14.43
C PHE A 390 -0.94 -3.74 14.53
N ASP A 391 -1.34 -4.43 15.59
CA ASP A 391 -1.01 -5.83 15.86
C ASP A 391 -1.90 -6.82 15.08
N TRP A 392 -2.81 -6.32 14.22
CA TRP A 392 -3.72 -7.13 13.39
C TRP A 392 -3.90 -6.60 11.96
N GLN A 393 -2.79 -6.20 11.37
CA GLN A 393 -2.71 -5.80 9.95
C GLN A 393 -3.04 -6.95 8.98
N GLY A 394 -3.62 -6.61 7.83
CA GLY A 394 -3.94 -7.61 6.80
C GLY A 394 -4.69 -7.09 5.58
N ASP A 395 -4.80 -7.96 4.59
CA ASP A 395 -5.49 -7.74 3.32
C ASP A 395 -6.72 -8.66 3.18
N TYR A 396 -7.84 -8.09 2.72
CA TYR A 396 -9.15 -8.73 2.78
C TYR A 396 -9.69 -9.01 1.37
N LEU A 397 -9.72 -10.30 0.99
CA LEU A 397 -10.28 -10.82 -0.27
C LEU A 397 -11.80 -10.81 -0.19
N TYR A 398 -12.50 -10.14 -1.11
CA TYR A 398 -13.97 -10.15 -1.12
C TYR A 398 -14.50 -11.56 -1.43
N ASP A 399 -15.62 -11.97 -0.81
CA ASP A 399 -16.26 -13.25 -1.10
C ASP A 399 -16.81 -13.33 -2.54
N GLN A 400 -17.20 -12.17 -3.08
CA GLN A 400 -17.57 -11.96 -4.47
C GLN A 400 -16.88 -10.69 -4.99
N ALA A 401 -16.26 -10.78 -6.16
CA ALA A 401 -15.60 -9.64 -6.80
C ALA A 401 -16.59 -8.50 -7.04
N ILE A 402 -16.21 -7.27 -6.68
CA ILE A 402 -17.10 -6.10 -6.73
C ILE A 402 -16.94 -5.42 -8.12
N PRO A 403 -17.95 -5.45 -9.00
CA PRO A 403 -17.87 -4.71 -10.27
C PRO A 403 -17.95 -3.20 -10.02
N LEU A 404 -17.02 -2.45 -10.60
CA LEU A 404 -16.93 -1.00 -10.55
C LEU A 404 -16.80 -0.45 -11.99
N PRO A 405 -17.82 0.23 -12.53
CA PRO A 405 -17.76 0.76 -13.89
C PRO A 405 -16.82 1.98 -14.01
N LYS A 406 -16.35 2.25 -15.22
CA LYS A 406 -15.62 3.47 -15.61
C LYS A 406 -16.32 4.72 -15.09
N GLY A 407 -15.54 5.67 -14.56
CA GLY A 407 -16.04 6.88 -13.91
C GLY A 407 -16.45 6.70 -12.44
N THR A 408 -16.40 5.48 -11.91
CA THR A 408 -16.49 5.27 -10.46
C THR A 408 -15.31 5.96 -9.77
N THR A 409 -15.59 6.74 -8.73
CA THR A 409 -14.56 7.36 -7.89
C THR A 409 -14.34 6.50 -6.64
N LEU A 410 -13.13 5.98 -6.48
CA LEU A 410 -12.64 5.35 -5.24
C LEU A 410 -12.23 6.44 -4.24
N PHE A 411 -12.45 6.18 -2.95
CA PHE A 411 -12.08 7.07 -1.84
C PHE A 411 -11.45 6.30 -0.68
N MET A 412 -10.53 6.97 0.01
CA MET A 412 -10.06 6.62 1.35
C MET A 412 -10.37 7.76 2.35
N ARG A 413 -10.62 7.41 3.61
CA ARG A 413 -10.50 8.30 4.77
C ARG A 413 -9.89 7.56 5.95
N PHE A 414 -8.84 8.11 6.53
CA PHE A 414 -8.19 7.59 7.74
C PHE A 414 -8.24 8.71 8.79
N SER A 415 -8.52 8.37 10.06
CA SER A 415 -8.25 9.27 11.18
C SER A 415 -7.31 8.64 12.21
N PHE A 416 -6.63 9.50 12.96
CA PHE A 416 -5.51 9.17 13.85
C PHE A 416 -5.67 9.86 15.22
N ASP A 417 -5.18 9.21 16.27
CA ASP A 417 -5.14 9.72 17.64
C ASP A 417 -3.70 9.75 18.18
N ASN A 418 -3.16 10.96 18.32
CA ASN A 418 -1.84 11.25 18.87
C ASN A 418 -1.93 11.87 20.28
N SER A 419 -2.97 11.52 21.03
CA SER A 419 -3.10 11.90 22.45
C SER A 419 -2.47 10.85 23.37
N THR A 420 -2.51 11.13 24.68
CA THR A 420 -2.18 10.17 25.75
C THR A 420 -3.29 9.14 25.99
N GLN A 421 -4.43 9.20 25.30
CA GLN A 421 -5.50 8.21 25.41
C GLN A 421 -5.36 7.07 24.40
N ASN A 422 -4.56 7.24 23.34
CA ASN A 422 -4.17 6.15 22.47
C ASN A 422 -3.11 5.29 23.16
N ILE A 423 -3.50 4.10 23.64
CA ILE A 423 -2.61 3.15 24.32
C ILE A 423 -1.47 2.63 23.44
N HIS A 424 -1.60 2.71 22.11
CA HIS A 424 -0.56 2.29 21.16
C HIS A 424 0.43 3.43 20.85
N ASN A 425 0.20 4.67 21.30
CA ASN A 425 1.07 5.81 20.96
C ASN A 425 2.51 5.57 21.47
N PRO A 426 3.53 5.46 20.58
CA PRO A 426 4.90 5.13 20.97
C PRO A 426 5.62 6.30 21.66
N ASN A 427 4.99 7.49 21.73
CA ASN A 427 5.56 8.70 22.30
C ASN A 427 4.87 9.06 23.62
N GLN A 428 5.61 9.02 24.73
CA GLN A 428 5.14 9.48 26.04
C GLN A 428 6.16 10.47 26.66
N PRO A 429 5.85 11.79 26.72
CA PRO A 429 4.65 12.45 26.21
C PRO A 429 4.55 12.40 24.65
N PRO A 430 3.36 12.60 24.08
CA PRO A 430 3.17 12.62 22.63
C PRO A 430 4.02 13.68 21.93
N GLN A 431 4.49 13.34 20.72
CA GLN A 431 5.33 14.20 19.89
C GLN A 431 4.64 14.47 18.54
N ARG A 432 5.14 15.42 17.75
CA ARG A 432 4.66 15.62 16.37
C ARG A 432 5.14 14.45 15.51
N VAL A 433 4.23 13.80 14.79
CA VAL A 433 4.53 12.64 13.93
C VAL A 433 4.18 12.98 12.48
N GLN A 434 5.02 12.57 11.53
CA GLN A 434 4.89 12.93 10.11
C GLN A 434 4.82 11.68 9.23
N TYR A 435 4.58 11.86 7.92
CA TYR A 435 4.72 10.76 6.96
C TYR A 435 6.14 10.21 6.98
N GLY A 436 6.28 8.88 7.15
CA GLY A 436 7.57 8.20 7.11
C GLY A 436 7.43 6.67 7.03
N LEU A 437 8.56 5.98 7.08
CA LEU A 437 8.64 4.52 6.87
C LEU A 437 8.91 3.73 8.16
N GLN A 438 9.16 4.39 9.29
CA GLN A 438 9.31 3.72 10.59
C GLN A 438 7.94 3.58 11.27
N THR A 439 7.76 2.57 12.12
CA THR A 439 6.49 2.40 12.87
C THR A 439 6.20 3.55 13.85
N THR A 440 7.22 4.35 14.20
CA THR A 440 7.10 5.59 14.97
C THR A 440 6.81 6.84 14.14
N ASP A 441 6.98 6.76 12.81
CA ASP A 441 6.38 7.68 11.84
C ASP A 441 4.92 7.26 11.62
N GLU A 442 4.18 7.89 10.72
CA GLU A 442 2.80 7.48 10.39
C GLU A 442 2.57 7.33 8.88
N MET A 443 1.67 6.41 8.51
CA MET A 443 1.26 6.14 7.14
C MET A 443 -0.27 6.21 7.00
N GLY A 444 -0.75 6.15 5.76
CA GLY A 444 -2.17 6.18 5.49
C GLY A 444 -2.41 5.72 4.08
N GLU A 445 -2.40 4.41 3.87
CA GLU A 445 -2.45 3.77 2.56
C GLU A 445 -3.64 2.82 2.46
N LEU A 446 -4.42 2.94 1.39
CA LEU A 446 -5.51 2.03 1.04
C LEU A 446 -5.28 1.49 -0.36
N TRP A 447 -4.92 0.21 -0.41
CA TRP A 447 -4.62 -0.52 -1.62
C TRP A 447 -5.87 -1.25 -2.11
N PHE A 448 -6.18 -1.10 -3.40
CA PHE A 448 -7.29 -1.79 -4.07
C PHE A 448 -6.71 -2.70 -5.15
N GLN A 449 -6.85 -4.03 -4.97
CA GLN A 449 -6.51 -5.00 -6.02
C GLN A 449 -7.68 -5.07 -7.00
N VAL A 450 -7.49 -4.53 -8.20
CA VAL A 450 -8.53 -4.48 -9.24
C VAL A 450 -8.12 -5.33 -10.44
N LEU A 451 -9.10 -5.91 -11.11
CA LEU A 451 -8.96 -6.67 -12.34
C LEU A 451 -9.65 -5.92 -13.48
N PRO A 452 -8.90 -5.27 -14.38
CA PRO A 452 -9.42 -4.71 -15.63
C PRO A 452 -10.03 -5.82 -16.50
N ARG A 453 -10.91 -5.48 -17.45
CA ARG A 453 -11.56 -6.51 -18.29
C ARG A 453 -10.59 -7.24 -19.23
N ASN A 454 -9.47 -6.61 -19.58
CA ASN A 454 -8.50 -7.09 -20.57
C ASN A 454 -7.18 -6.28 -20.49
N ARG A 455 -6.17 -6.70 -21.26
CA ARG A 455 -4.83 -6.07 -21.34
C ARG A 455 -4.84 -4.59 -21.78
N ASN A 456 -5.74 -4.17 -22.67
CA ASN A 456 -5.83 -2.76 -23.09
C ASN A 456 -6.37 -1.89 -21.93
N ASP A 457 -7.40 -2.37 -21.23
CA ASP A 457 -7.93 -1.66 -20.07
C ASP A 457 -6.88 -1.60 -18.93
N LEU A 458 -6.04 -2.63 -18.78
CA LEU A 458 -4.87 -2.63 -17.88
C LEU A 458 -3.81 -1.59 -18.27
N GLU A 459 -3.47 -1.45 -19.55
CA GLU A 459 -2.53 -0.43 -20.02
C GLU A 459 -3.05 0.99 -19.77
N VAL A 460 -4.34 1.24 -20.05
CA VAL A 460 -4.99 2.53 -19.77
C VAL A 460 -5.02 2.82 -18.26
N LEU A 461 -5.42 1.85 -17.44
CA LEU A 461 -5.48 2.00 -15.99
C LEU A 461 -4.10 2.26 -15.38
N SER A 462 -3.11 1.43 -15.70
CA SER A 462 -1.78 1.51 -15.11
C SER A 462 -1.08 2.82 -15.49
N LYS A 463 -1.20 3.29 -16.74
CA LYS A 463 -0.63 4.56 -17.19
C LYS A 463 -1.25 5.77 -16.51
N ASP A 464 -2.58 5.82 -16.42
CA ASP A 464 -3.29 6.92 -15.78
C ASP A 464 -3.07 6.94 -14.25
N PHE A 465 -3.16 5.77 -13.61
CA PHE A 465 -2.91 5.64 -12.18
C PHE A 465 -1.45 5.94 -11.81
N PHE A 466 -0.46 5.51 -12.60
CA PHE A 466 0.93 5.89 -12.38
C PHE A 466 1.10 7.42 -12.42
N GLY A 467 0.44 8.11 -13.37
CA GLY A 467 0.38 9.57 -13.39
C GLY A 467 -0.29 10.19 -12.15
N LYS A 468 -1.31 9.55 -11.58
CA LYS A 468 -1.92 9.97 -10.29
C LYS A 468 -0.93 9.77 -9.13
N PHE A 469 -0.33 8.60 -9.03
CA PHE A 469 0.66 8.25 -8.01
C PHE A 469 1.86 9.21 -8.02
N THR A 470 2.46 9.49 -9.18
CA THR A 470 3.57 10.45 -9.30
C THR A 470 3.18 11.87 -8.84
N ARG A 471 1.93 12.29 -9.03
CA ARG A 471 1.45 13.58 -8.48
C ARG A 471 1.34 13.53 -6.95
N ASP A 472 0.72 12.49 -6.39
CA ASP A 472 0.56 12.33 -4.94
C ASP A 472 1.91 12.24 -4.23
N SER A 473 2.85 11.42 -4.71
CA SER A 473 4.19 11.26 -4.12
C SER A 473 5.04 12.53 -4.18
N MET A 474 4.74 13.44 -5.11
CA MET A 474 5.40 14.74 -5.23
C MET A 474 4.89 15.77 -4.21
N GLU A 475 3.67 15.62 -3.66
CA GLU A 475 3.05 16.56 -2.72
C GLU A 475 3.96 16.85 -1.51
N SER A 476 4.63 15.82 -0.97
CA SER A 476 5.56 15.94 0.17
C SER A 476 6.78 16.81 -0.14
N SER A 477 7.35 16.67 -1.35
CA SER A 477 8.52 17.46 -1.78
C SER A 477 8.11 18.90 -2.12
N LEU A 478 6.91 19.11 -2.66
CA LEU A 478 6.37 20.47 -2.87
C LEU A 478 6.12 21.20 -1.53
N LEU A 479 5.58 20.51 -0.52
CA LEU A 479 5.42 21.08 0.82
C LEU A 479 6.77 21.44 1.45
N LYS A 480 7.80 20.60 1.28
CA LYS A 480 9.17 20.92 1.72
C LYS A 480 9.74 22.15 1.01
N LEU A 481 9.52 22.30 -0.31
CA LEU A 481 9.94 23.50 -1.04
C LEU A 481 9.16 24.77 -0.66
N GLN A 482 7.91 24.66 -0.16
CA GLN A 482 7.18 25.81 0.39
C GLN A 482 7.76 26.27 1.73
N LEU A 483 8.29 25.35 2.55
CA LEU A 483 8.91 25.65 3.84
C LEU A 483 10.40 26.06 3.70
N ASN A 484 11.12 25.43 2.77
CA ASN A 484 12.50 25.72 2.43
C ASN A 484 12.71 25.67 0.89
N PRO A 485 12.62 26.81 0.18
CA PRO A 485 12.91 26.88 -1.26
C PRO A 485 14.36 26.55 -1.66
N GLN A 486 15.26 26.29 -0.70
CA GLN A 486 16.65 25.90 -0.94
C GLN A 486 16.92 24.41 -0.65
N ASP A 487 15.88 23.58 -0.49
CA ASP A 487 16.03 22.13 -0.31
C ASP A 487 16.38 21.43 -1.64
N ALA A 488 17.67 21.23 -1.90
CA ALA A 488 18.18 20.62 -3.12
C ALA A 488 17.56 19.23 -3.40
N VAL A 489 17.42 18.40 -2.37
CA VAL A 489 16.86 17.04 -2.48
C VAL A 489 15.39 17.08 -2.93
N SER A 490 14.58 17.99 -2.41
CA SER A 490 13.20 18.18 -2.83
C SER A 490 13.10 18.77 -4.24
N HIS A 491 14.04 19.64 -4.64
CA HIS A 491 14.17 20.06 -6.04
C HIS A 491 14.43 18.87 -6.98
N ALA A 492 15.39 17.99 -6.66
CA ALA A 492 15.64 16.78 -7.46
C ALA A 492 14.42 15.84 -7.51
N LYS A 493 13.74 15.62 -6.39
CA LYS A 493 12.54 14.76 -6.32
C LYS A 493 11.37 15.32 -7.14
N VAL A 494 11.12 16.63 -7.07
CA VAL A 494 10.13 17.32 -7.91
C VAL A 494 10.54 17.25 -9.39
N GLY A 495 11.82 17.44 -9.72
CA GLY A 495 12.34 17.30 -11.09
C GLY A 495 12.05 15.92 -11.69
N SER A 496 12.35 14.84 -10.96
CA SER A 496 12.08 13.46 -11.40
C SER A 496 10.59 13.20 -11.61
N ALA A 497 9.73 13.67 -10.69
CA ALA A 497 8.29 13.54 -10.82
C ALA A 497 7.72 14.33 -12.01
N LEU A 498 8.20 15.56 -12.24
CA LEU A 498 7.82 16.38 -13.40
C LEU A 498 8.27 15.73 -14.72
N PHE A 499 9.46 15.14 -14.78
CA PHE A 499 9.96 14.43 -15.96
C PHE A 499 9.12 13.20 -16.30
N VAL A 500 8.75 12.40 -15.28
CA VAL A 500 7.82 11.26 -15.43
C VAL A 500 6.44 11.73 -15.90
N LEU A 501 5.97 12.88 -15.44
CA LEU A 501 4.72 13.52 -15.90
C LEU A 501 4.84 14.25 -17.26
N GLY A 502 5.99 14.18 -17.94
CA GLY A 502 6.21 14.79 -19.25
C GLY A 502 6.43 16.31 -19.23
N ARG A 503 6.55 16.94 -18.05
CA ARG A 503 6.79 18.38 -17.86
C ARG A 503 8.30 18.68 -17.93
N VAL A 504 8.92 18.35 -19.07
CA VAL A 504 10.38 18.25 -19.23
C VAL A 504 11.12 19.55 -18.92
N GLU A 505 10.65 20.70 -19.40
CA GLU A 505 11.34 21.99 -19.18
C GLU A 505 11.32 22.42 -17.70
N GLU A 506 10.24 22.13 -17.00
CA GLU A 506 10.13 22.39 -15.55
C GLU A 506 11.00 21.42 -14.75
N ALA A 507 11.11 20.16 -15.19
CA ALA A 507 12.05 19.21 -14.62
C ALA A 507 13.51 19.67 -14.78
N ILE A 508 13.89 20.16 -15.97
CA ILE A 508 15.23 20.73 -16.24
C ILE A 508 15.51 21.91 -15.29
N GLN A 509 14.54 22.80 -15.08
CA GLN A 509 14.69 23.92 -14.12
C GLN A 509 14.92 23.41 -12.70
N HIS A 510 14.10 22.47 -12.22
CA HIS A 510 14.25 21.89 -10.88
C HIS A 510 15.59 21.16 -10.68
N PHE A 511 16.08 20.38 -11.66
CA PHE A 511 17.39 19.74 -11.57
C PHE A 511 18.55 20.74 -11.59
N ARG A 512 18.49 21.79 -12.42
CA ARG A 512 19.50 22.87 -12.42
C ARG A 512 19.53 23.61 -11.08
N THR A 513 18.37 23.89 -10.49
CA THR A 513 18.30 24.46 -9.13
C THR A 513 18.91 23.51 -8.10
N SER A 514 18.60 22.21 -8.16
CA SER A 514 19.23 21.20 -7.29
C SER A 514 20.76 21.23 -7.37
N ILE A 515 21.34 21.23 -8.58
CA ILE A 515 22.80 21.27 -8.79
C ILE A 515 23.41 22.58 -8.30
N SER A 516 22.69 23.71 -8.42
CA SER A 516 23.16 25.00 -7.92
C SER A 516 23.16 25.12 -6.39
N LEU A 517 22.34 24.32 -5.71
CA LEU A 517 22.22 24.27 -4.25
C LEU A 517 23.13 23.19 -3.64
N ASP A 518 23.25 22.05 -4.31
CA ASP A 518 24.17 20.96 -3.98
C ASP A 518 24.86 20.43 -5.26
N PRO A 519 26.10 20.89 -5.56
CA PRO A 519 26.88 20.42 -6.69
C PRO A 519 27.61 19.09 -6.42
N THR A 520 27.36 18.43 -5.28
CA THR A 520 27.96 17.14 -4.92
C THR A 520 27.04 15.94 -5.19
N SER A 521 25.76 16.17 -5.46
CA SER A 521 24.78 15.12 -5.76
C SER A 521 24.88 14.64 -7.23
N PRO A 522 25.18 13.36 -7.50
CA PRO A 522 25.19 12.83 -8.86
C PRO A 522 23.78 12.69 -9.47
N VAL A 523 22.75 12.46 -8.64
CA VAL A 523 21.38 12.16 -9.07
C VAL A 523 20.80 13.18 -10.08
N PRO A 524 20.79 14.52 -9.81
CA PRO A 524 20.26 15.48 -10.77
C PRO A 524 21.09 15.55 -12.07
N HIS A 525 22.40 15.30 -12.03
CA HIS A 525 23.24 15.19 -13.23
C HIS A 525 22.83 13.97 -14.06
N SER A 526 22.65 12.78 -13.48
CA SER A 526 22.19 11.59 -14.20
C SER A 526 20.83 11.79 -14.88
N GLN A 527 19.90 12.50 -14.22
CA GLN A 527 18.59 12.81 -14.78
C GLN A 527 18.66 13.85 -15.92
N LEU A 528 19.45 14.93 -15.78
CA LEU A 528 19.68 15.88 -16.88
C LEU A 528 20.38 15.22 -18.07
N GLY A 529 21.38 14.37 -17.83
CA GLY A 529 22.05 13.57 -18.84
C GLY A 529 21.05 12.74 -19.64
N ALA A 530 20.18 11.98 -18.96
CA ALA A 530 19.14 11.19 -19.58
C ALA A 530 18.11 12.03 -20.37
N ILE A 531 17.75 13.23 -19.89
CA ILE A 531 16.89 14.18 -20.61
C ILE A 531 17.58 14.66 -21.90
N TYR A 532 18.83 15.10 -21.82
CA TYR A 532 19.57 15.60 -22.98
C TYR A 532 19.84 14.50 -24.02
N VAL A 533 20.08 13.23 -23.62
CA VAL A 533 20.13 12.10 -24.57
C VAL A 533 18.81 11.97 -25.33
N ARG A 534 17.66 12.01 -24.66
CA ARG A 534 16.34 11.95 -25.32
C ARG A 534 16.10 13.14 -26.26
N GLN A 535 16.60 14.33 -25.90
CA GLN A 535 16.58 15.53 -26.74
C GLN A 535 17.69 15.55 -27.84
N LYS A 536 18.52 14.49 -27.95
CA LYS A 536 19.69 14.40 -28.84
C LYS A 536 20.77 15.48 -28.62
N GLN A 537 20.75 16.14 -27.47
CA GLN A 537 21.74 17.14 -27.02
C GLN A 537 22.99 16.44 -26.46
N LEU A 538 23.66 15.65 -27.31
CA LEU A 538 24.76 14.77 -26.90
C LEU A 538 25.93 15.47 -26.19
N PRO A 539 26.38 16.70 -26.57
CA PRO A 539 27.45 17.39 -25.85
C PRO A 539 27.05 17.76 -24.41
N GLN A 540 25.82 18.23 -24.22
CA GLN A 540 25.25 18.52 -22.89
C GLN A 540 25.11 17.23 -22.09
N ALA A 541 24.52 16.18 -22.68
CA ALA A 541 24.38 14.88 -22.05
C ALA A 541 25.71 14.32 -21.55
N ARG A 542 26.77 14.42 -22.38
CA ARG A 542 28.12 14.01 -22.00
C ARG A 542 28.62 14.79 -20.79
N ALA A 543 28.50 16.12 -20.80
CA ALA A 543 28.98 16.97 -19.70
C ALA A 543 28.29 16.66 -18.35
N GLU A 544 27.01 16.28 -18.36
CA GLU A 544 26.31 15.83 -17.16
C GLU A 544 26.81 14.45 -16.70
N PHE A 545 26.95 13.44 -17.57
CA PHE A 545 27.48 12.12 -17.17
C PHE A 545 28.98 12.15 -16.83
N ASP A 546 29.78 13.04 -17.45
CA ASP A 546 31.16 13.36 -17.07
C ASP A 546 31.20 13.98 -15.65
N ALA A 547 30.11 14.60 -15.17
CA ALA A 547 29.95 15.03 -13.79
C ALA A 547 29.55 13.88 -12.86
N VAL A 548 28.65 12.99 -13.27
CA VAL A 548 28.29 11.79 -12.51
C VAL A 548 29.52 10.93 -12.22
N VAL A 549 30.30 10.57 -13.26
CA VAL A 549 31.52 9.74 -13.10
C VAL A 549 32.62 10.42 -12.26
N ARG A 550 32.61 11.75 -12.16
CA ARG A 550 33.52 12.50 -11.27
C ARG A 550 33.07 12.48 -9.81
N LEU A 551 31.76 12.38 -9.55
CA LEU A 551 31.17 12.32 -8.21
C LEU A 551 31.12 10.88 -7.68
N ASP A 552 30.75 9.92 -8.53
CA ASP A 552 30.85 8.48 -8.29
C ASP A 552 31.61 7.76 -9.44
N PRO A 553 32.92 7.51 -9.28
CA PRO A 553 33.73 6.76 -10.25
C PRO A 553 33.31 5.28 -10.43
N ASN A 554 32.39 4.78 -9.60
CA ASN A 554 31.85 3.42 -9.64
C ASN A 554 30.38 3.36 -10.13
N ASP A 555 29.79 4.46 -10.61
CA ASP A 555 28.48 4.39 -11.29
C ASP A 555 28.64 3.72 -12.67
N TYR A 556 28.38 2.41 -12.72
CA TYR A 556 28.47 1.63 -13.96
C TYR A 556 27.44 2.07 -15.02
N GLU A 557 26.30 2.65 -14.62
CA GLU A 557 25.28 3.14 -15.55
C GLU A 557 25.73 4.47 -16.17
N ALA A 558 26.40 5.33 -15.43
CA ALA A 558 27.01 6.54 -15.97
C ALA A 558 28.14 6.20 -16.97
N HIS A 559 29.00 5.22 -16.65
CA HIS A 559 29.99 4.70 -17.60
C HIS A 559 29.32 4.10 -18.85
N GLY A 560 28.27 3.29 -18.71
CA GLY A 560 27.51 2.74 -19.83
C GLY A 560 26.84 3.82 -20.70
N ASN A 561 26.24 4.84 -20.09
CA ASN A 561 25.64 5.98 -20.80
C ASN A 561 26.68 6.82 -21.54
N LEU A 562 27.85 7.08 -20.92
CA LEU A 562 28.97 7.72 -21.62
C LEU A 562 29.40 6.90 -22.83
N GLY A 563 29.53 5.57 -22.71
CA GLY A 563 29.87 4.70 -23.83
C GLY A 563 28.89 4.82 -25.01
N LEU A 564 27.58 4.91 -24.73
CA LEU A 564 26.53 5.12 -25.73
C LEU A 564 26.57 6.52 -26.37
N ILE A 565 26.93 7.55 -25.59
CA ILE A 565 27.10 8.92 -26.08
C ILE A 565 28.37 9.02 -26.96
N TYR A 566 29.49 8.45 -26.53
CA TYR A 566 30.73 8.37 -27.30
C TYR A 566 30.53 7.59 -28.62
N MET A 567 29.82 6.46 -28.59
CA MET A 567 29.38 5.74 -29.81
C MET A 567 28.58 6.65 -30.77
N SER A 568 27.62 7.41 -30.23
CA SER A 568 26.77 8.32 -31.01
C SER A 568 27.56 9.50 -31.60
N LEU A 569 28.64 9.92 -30.93
CA LEU A 569 29.59 10.92 -31.40
C LEU A 569 30.71 10.35 -32.29
N ARG A 570 30.72 9.02 -32.55
CA ARG A 570 31.76 8.26 -33.28
C ARG A 570 33.16 8.27 -32.63
N LEU A 571 33.20 8.51 -31.32
CA LEU A 571 34.39 8.50 -30.47
C LEU A 571 34.61 7.08 -29.93
N TYR A 572 35.02 6.17 -30.83
CA TYR A 572 35.00 4.72 -30.59
C TYR A 572 36.04 4.22 -29.58
N GLY A 573 37.11 4.98 -29.30
CA GLY A 573 38.12 4.60 -28.30
C GLY A 573 37.63 4.91 -26.88
N GLU A 574 37.10 6.11 -26.71
CA GLU A 574 36.46 6.58 -25.48
C GLU A 574 35.24 5.71 -25.14
N ALA A 575 34.45 5.34 -26.14
CA ALA A 575 33.34 4.40 -25.97
C ALA A 575 33.80 3.02 -25.46
N GLU A 576 34.87 2.46 -26.02
CA GLU A 576 35.43 1.18 -25.56
C GLU A 576 35.90 1.27 -24.10
N MET A 577 36.65 2.31 -23.74
CA MET A 577 37.09 2.53 -22.35
C MET A 577 35.91 2.66 -21.37
N SER A 578 34.86 3.39 -21.75
CA SER A 578 33.65 3.54 -20.92
C SER A 578 32.92 2.21 -20.73
N PHE A 579 32.74 1.40 -21.78
CA PHE A 579 32.10 0.08 -21.65
C PHE A 579 32.96 -0.94 -20.89
N GLU A 580 34.29 -0.91 -21.07
CA GLU A 580 35.23 -1.72 -20.28
C GLU A 580 35.15 -1.36 -18.78
N ARG A 581 35.07 -0.06 -18.45
CA ARG A 581 34.94 0.39 -17.06
C ARG A 581 33.58 0.02 -16.45
N ALA A 582 32.48 0.13 -17.21
CA ALA A 582 31.17 -0.36 -16.78
C ALA A 582 31.19 -1.86 -16.45
N LEU A 583 31.79 -2.68 -17.33
CA LEU A 583 31.91 -4.13 -17.13
C LEU A 583 32.90 -4.53 -16.03
N ALA A 584 33.90 -3.70 -15.73
CA ALA A 584 34.81 -3.91 -14.60
C ALA A 584 34.13 -3.68 -13.24
N ILE A 585 33.04 -2.90 -13.21
CA ILE A 585 32.21 -2.66 -12.01
C ILE A 585 31.06 -3.66 -11.94
N ASN A 586 30.27 -3.76 -13.01
CA ASN A 586 29.16 -4.71 -13.16
C ASN A 586 29.41 -5.62 -14.38
N PRO A 587 30.03 -6.80 -14.18
CA PRO A 587 30.29 -7.72 -15.27
C PRO A 587 29.06 -8.14 -16.06
N GLU A 588 27.87 -8.18 -15.44
CA GLU A 588 26.61 -8.65 -16.06
C GLU A 588 25.85 -7.58 -16.85
N ASP A 589 26.40 -6.36 -17.04
CA ASP A 589 25.83 -5.36 -17.94
C ASP A 589 25.81 -5.86 -19.41
N LYS A 590 24.61 -6.24 -19.86
CA LYS A 590 24.35 -6.73 -21.21
C LYS A 590 24.49 -5.62 -22.27
N VAL A 591 24.23 -4.36 -21.92
CA VAL A 591 24.30 -3.22 -22.83
C VAL A 591 25.76 -2.86 -23.09
N ALA A 592 26.57 -2.72 -22.05
CA ALA A 592 28.02 -2.52 -22.20
C ALA A 592 28.67 -3.69 -22.93
N ARG A 593 28.35 -4.94 -22.55
CA ARG A 593 28.89 -6.15 -23.21
C ARG A 593 28.55 -6.23 -24.70
N ALA A 594 27.31 -5.90 -25.08
CA ALA A 594 26.89 -5.90 -26.48
C ALA A 594 27.60 -4.82 -27.32
N ASN A 595 27.69 -3.59 -26.81
CA ASN A 595 28.32 -2.49 -27.55
C ASN A 595 29.85 -2.65 -27.64
N LEU A 596 30.51 -3.10 -26.57
CA LEU A 596 31.95 -3.40 -26.58
C LEU A 596 32.29 -4.49 -27.62
N ASN A 597 31.49 -5.54 -27.70
CA ASN A 597 31.64 -6.57 -28.72
C ASN A 597 31.44 -6.02 -30.14
N ALA A 598 30.48 -5.10 -30.34
CA ALA A 598 30.26 -4.46 -31.64
C ALA A 598 31.44 -3.57 -32.09
N ILE A 599 32.02 -2.77 -31.19
CA ILE A 599 33.21 -1.95 -31.46
C ILE A 599 34.39 -2.84 -31.87
N ARG A 600 34.65 -3.90 -31.11
CA ARG A 600 35.77 -4.83 -31.36
C ARG A 600 35.58 -5.62 -32.65
N ALA A 601 34.36 -6.10 -32.93
CA ALA A 601 34.03 -6.79 -34.18
C ALA A 601 34.25 -5.88 -35.41
N ALA A 602 33.78 -4.63 -35.36
CA ALA A 602 34.01 -3.66 -36.42
C ALA A 602 35.51 -3.39 -36.66
N ARG A 603 36.32 -3.32 -35.59
CA ARG A 603 37.78 -3.15 -35.69
C ARG A 603 38.49 -4.39 -36.26
N SER A 604 37.99 -5.60 -35.98
CA SER A 604 38.54 -6.83 -36.58
C SER A 604 38.19 -7.01 -38.06
N GLY A 605 37.08 -6.42 -38.53
CA GLY A 605 36.68 -6.45 -39.95
C GLY A 605 37.36 -5.39 -40.83
N GLN A 606 38.36 -4.67 -40.31
CA GLN A 606 39.11 -3.62 -41.01
C GLN A 606 40.63 -3.90 -41.08
N ARG A 607 41.03 -5.17 -40.95
CA ARG A 607 42.43 -5.63 -40.99
C ARG A 607 42.65 -6.66 -42.10
#